data_AF-A0AAV5D9N8-F1
#
_entry.id   AF-A0AAV5D9N8-F1
#
_cell.length_a   1.000
_cell.length_b   1.000
_cell.length_c   1.000
_cell.angle_alpha   90.00
_cell.angle_beta   90.00
_cell.angle_gamma   90.00
#
_symmetry.space_group_name_H-M   'P 1'
#
loop_
_entity.id
_entity.type
_entity.pdbx_description
1 polymer ?
#
loop_
_entity_poly.entity_id
_entity_poly.type
_entity_poly.pdbx_seq_one_letter_code
_entity_poly.pdbx_strand_id
1 'polypeptide(L)'
;MPKRTTHTYSSEDALPEGPESDLFVYYCKHCASHVLITDTQLQKMPKRKTDRAHVLDKEKYLSRLNVKESGKVMLKRGEGKLEKQFRMSCVGCDLFVCYRSEEDLELAPFIYVVDGALSSVAAETNPHDAPVPPCITQLEGGLVQVAIEVEDRAQRSAVTTYWPNNIVVIQLFVLSGVNADDVRVTVAAPAARGEANSELLEFMGKVLGLRLTQMTLQRGWNNKSKLLIVEDLSARQVYEKLLEAVQP
;
A
#
# COMPACT_ATOMS: atom_id res chain seq x y z
N MET A 1 40.23 -0.63 30.89
CA MET A 1 39.51 -0.21 29.66
C MET A 1 38.14 0.32 30.06
N PRO A 2 37.76 1.55 29.69
CA PRO A 2 36.45 2.07 30.05
C PRO A 2 35.38 1.33 29.23
N LYS A 3 34.34 0.81 29.91
CA LYS A 3 33.21 0.18 29.25
C LYS A 3 32.47 1.25 28.46
N ARG A 4 32.59 1.23 27.13
CA ARG A 4 31.82 2.07 26.22
C ARG A 4 30.37 1.60 26.27
N THR A 5 29.53 2.30 27.04
CA THR A 5 28.08 2.12 27.05
C THR A 5 27.55 2.62 25.73
N THR A 6 27.15 1.69 24.87
CA THR A 6 26.56 2.01 23.57
C THR A 6 25.08 2.26 23.84
N HIS A 7 24.67 3.52 23.93
CA HIS A 7 23.26 3.89 23.96
C HIS A 7 22.63 3.38 22.67
N THR A 8 21.77 2.39 22.79
CA THR A 8 21.02 1.79 21.69
C THR A 8 19.72 2.58 21.62
N TYR A 9 19.61 3.46 20.63
CA TYR A 9 18.34 4.15 20.35
C TYR A 9 17.42 3.12 19.67
N SER A 10 16.45 2.59 20.42
CA SER A 10 15.35 1.78 19.89
C SER A 10 14.27 2.72 19.34
N SER A 11 13.47 2.30 18.38
CA SER A 11 12.25 3.03 17.97
C SER A 11 11.25 3.20 19.13
N GLU A 12 11.44 2.48 20.24
CA GLU A 12 10.71 2.64 21.50
C GLU A 12 11.21 3.83 22.36
N ASP A 13 12.44 4.32 22.12
CA ASP A 13 13.00 5.54 22.78
C ASP A 13 12.64 6.82 22.02
N ALA A 14 12.04 6.70 20.83
CA ALA A 14 11.37 7.81 20.20
C ALA A 14 10.13 8.13 21.03
N LEU A 15 10.30 8.98 22.04
CA LEU A 15 9.19 9.73 22.60
C LEU A 15 8.39 10.28 21.39
N PRO A 16 7.06 10.13 21.36
CA PRO A 16 6.24 10.72 20.31
C PRO A 16 6.23 12.24 20.50
N GLU A 17 7.36 12.89 20.24
CA GLU A 17 7.45 14.34 20.08
C GLU A 17 7.07 14.67 18.65
N GLY A 18 5.81 14.41 18.35
CA GLY A 18 5.14 14.73 17.10
C GLY A 18 3.68 14.33 17.28
N PRO A 19 2.72 15.15 16.82
CA PRO A 19 1.33 14.74 16.89
C PRO A 19 1.19 13.39 16.17
N GLU A 20 0.54 12.42 16.82
CA GLU A 20 0.10 11.17 16.20
C GLU A 20 -0.54 11.51 14.86
N SER A 21 0.20 11.35 13.76
CA SER A 21 -0.22 11.82 12.45
C SER A 21 -0.71 10.61 11.68
N ASP A 22 -1.99 10.31 11.86
CA ASP A 22 -2.69 9.31 11.06
C ASP A 22 -2.49 9.63 9.57
N LEU A 23 -1.85 8.72 8.83
CA LEU A 23 -1.73 8.84 7.38
C LEU A 23 -3.02 8.31 6.73
N PHE A 24 -3.64 9.13 5.90
CA PHE A 24 -4.81 8.82 5.10
C PHE A 24 -4.41 8.43 3.68
N VAL A 25 -4.86 7.26 3.24
CA VAL A 25 -4.65 6.73 1.91
C VAL A 25 -5.93 6.83 1.10
N TYR A 26 -5.83 7.35 -0.12
CA TYR A 26 -6.94 7.60 -1.02
C TYR A 26 -6.79 6.81 -2.33
N TYR A 27 -7.90 6.18 -2.71
CA TYR A 27 -8.01 5.33 -3.89
C TYR A 27 -8.86 6.00 -4.96
N CYS A 28 -8.60 5.68 -6.23
CA CYS A 28 -9.46 6.06 -7.33
C CYS A 28 -10.84 5.45 -7.15
N LYS A 29 -11.88 6.28 -7.18
CA LYS A 29 -13.26 5.80 -7.03
C LYS A 29 -13.70 4.82 -8.12
N HIS A 30 -13.06 4.86 -9.30
CA HIS A 30 -13.47 4.05 -10.45
C HIS A 30 -12.78 2.68 -10.51
N CYS A 31 -11.50 2.57 -10.15
CA CYS A 31 -10.74 1.31 -10.25
C CYS A 31 -10.05 0.88 -8.96
N ALA A 32 -10.25 1.58 -7.85
CA ALA A 32 -9.61 1.33 -6.57
C ALA A 32 -8.07 1.38 -6.58
N SER A 33 -7.44 1.83 -7.67
CA SER A 33 -5.98 2.07 -7.70
C SER A 33 -5.60 3.13 -6.68
N HIS A 34 -4.47 2.93 -6.00
CA HIS A 34 -3.89 3.91 -5.10
C HIS A 34 -3.53 5.22 -5.83
N VAL A 35 -3.94 6.38 -5.28
CA VAL A 35 -3.74 7.70 -5.93
C VAL A 35 -3.06 8.74 -5.02
N LEU A 36 -3.43 8.86 -3.74
CA LEU A 36 -2.93 9.93 -2.87
C LEU A 36 -2.73 9.43 -1.44
N ILE A 37 -1.59 9.77 -0.83
CA ILE A 37 -1.33 9.63 0.61
C ILE A 37 -1.15 11.02 1.20
N THR A 38 -1.81 11.31 2.31
CA THR A 38 -1.72 12.58 3.03
C THR A 38 -1.97 12.40 4.53
N ASP A 39 -1.52 13.32 5.36
CA ASP A 39 -1.69 13.35 6.82
C ASP A 39 -2.99 14.06 7.26
N THR A 40 -3.85 14.45 6.32
CA THR A 40 -5.14 15.08 6.61
C THR A 40 -6.28 14.52 5.76
N GLN A 41 -7.49 14.57 6.31
CA GLN A 41 -8.66 14.09 5.60
C GLN A 41 -9.10 15.09 4.51
N LEU A 42 -9.39 14.61 3.29
CA LEU A 42 -9.93 15.41 2.20
C LEU A 42 -11.15 16.23 2.64
N GLN A 43 -12.04 15.66 3.47
CA GLN A 43 -13.25 16.36 3.95
C GLN A 43 -12.95 17.62 4.78
N LYS A 44 -11.79 17.68 5.43
CA LYS A 44 -11.34 18.84 6.23
C LYS A 44 -10.63 19.89 5.37
N MET A 45 -10.23 19.55 4.15
CA MET A 45 -9.54 20.47 3.26
C MET A 45 -10.49 21.53 2.68
N PRO A 46 -10.01 22.76 2.44
CA PRO A 46 -10.84 23.79 1.83
C PRO A 46 -11.24 23.39 0.41
N LYS A 47 -12.48 23.71 0.01
CA LYS A 47 -13.00 23.46 -1.34
C LYS A 47 -13.02 24.74 -2.16
N ARG A 48 -12.66 24.62 -3.43
CA ARG A 48 -12.80 25.72 -4.40
C ARG A 48 -14.27 26.01 -4.71
N LYS A 49 -14.61 27.28 -4.88
CA LYS A 49 -15.96 27.70 -5.30
C LYS A 49 -16.27 27.36 -6.77
N THR A 50 -15.25 27.24 -7.61
CA THR A 50 -15.38 27.09 -9.07
C THR A 50 -15.78 25.69 -9.51
N ASP A 51 -15.25 24.66 -8.87
CA ASP A 51 -15.38 23.26 -9.27
C ASP A 51 -15.40 22.30 -8.08
N ARG A 52 -15.51 22.82 -6.85
CA ARG A 52 -15.57 22.06 -5.60
C ARG A 52 -14.35 21.17 -5.34
N ALA A 53 -13.26 21.32 -6.09
CA ALA A 53 -12.04 20.56 -5.86
C ALA A 53 -11.48 20.86 -4.46
N HIS A 54 -11.00 19.81 -3.78
CA HIS A 54 -10.30 19.94 -2.51
C HIS A 54 -8.92 20.51 -2.77
N VAL A 55 -8.51 21.50 -1.97
CA VAL A 55 -7.22 22.16 -2.10
C VAL A 55 -6.25 21.53 -1.10
N LEU A 56 -5.27 20.80 -1.62
CA LEU A 56 -4.17 20.22 -0.87
C LEU A 56 -2.96 21.15 -0.97
N ASP A 57 -2.51 21.63 0.18
CA ASP A 57 -1.37 22.53 0.33
C ASP A 57 -0.12 21.69 0.64
N LYS A 58 0.85 21.66 -0.29
CA LYS A 58 2.06 20.82 -0.16
C LYS A 58 2.98 21.27 0.97
N GLU A 59 2.91 22.54 1.37
CA GLU A 59 3.75 23.06 2.46
C GLU A 59 3.19 22.68 3.84
N LYS A 60 1.86 22.49 3.93
CA LYS A 60 1.17 22.18 5.19
C LYS A 60 0.95 20.70 5.42
N TYR A 61 0.77 19.93 4.36
CA TYR A 61 0.34 18.54 4.43
C TYR A 61 1.28 17.65 3.64
N LEU A 62 1.57 16.47 4.17
CA LEU A 62 2.23 15.43 3.41
C LEU A 62 1.38 15.11 2.17
N SER A 63 2.02 15.02 1.01
CA SER A 63 1.34 14.75 -0.26
C SER A 63 2.20 13.83 -1.13
N ARG A 64 1.85 12.55 -1.17
CA ARG A 64 2.44 11.59 -2.12
C ARG A 64 1.40 11.16 -3.12
N LEU A 65 1.64 11.43 -4.39
CA LEU A 65 0.73 11.12 -5.49
C LEU A 65 1.24 9.93 -6.31
N ASN A 66 0.30 9.08 -6.73
CA ASN A 66 0.51 8.04 -7.73
C ASN A 66 -0.45 8.28 -8.91
N VAL A 67 -0.06 9.19 -9.79
CA VAL A 67 -0.86 9.66 -10.92
C VAL A 67 0.00 9.78 -12.16
N LYS A 68 -0.64 9.73 -13.33
CA LYS A 68 0.01 10.00 -14.61
C LYS A 68 -0.36 11.39 -15.12
N GLU A 69 0.57 12.03 -15.82
CA GLU A 69 0.33 13.30 -16.50
C GLU A 69 -0.72 13.13 -17.61
N SER A 70 -1.73 14.02 -17.61
CA SER A 70 -2.90 13.97 -18.49
C SER A 70 -3.05 15.27 -19.30
N GLY A 71 -1.92 15.89 -19.61
CA GLY A 71 -1.83 17.08 -20.45
C GLY A 71 -2.32 18.37 -19.81
N LYS A 72 -2.35 19.43 -20.63
CA LYS A 72 -2.65 20.80 -20.23
C LYS A 72 -3.94 21.28 -20.88
N VAL A 73 -4.83 21.87 -20.08
CA VAL A 73 -6.11 22.44 -20.51
C VAL A 73 -6.19 23.89 -20.06
N MET A 74 -6.69 24.76 -20.95
CA MET A 74 -6.97 26.16 -20.63
C MET A 74 -8.49 26.35 -20.52
N LEU A 75 -8.98 26.73 -19.34
CA LEU A 75 -10.40 26.94 -19.08
C LEU A 75 -10.75 28.44 -19.08
N LYS A 76 -11.89 28.79 -19.64
CA LYS A 76 -12.50 30.13 -19.51
C LYS A 76 -13.45 30.10 -18.30
N ARG A 77 -13.19 30.91 -17.27
CA ARG A 77 -13.96 30.92 -16.01
C ARG A 77 -14.95 32.10 -15.89
N GLY A 78 -15.00 32.98 -16.89
CA GLY A 78 -15.85 34.17 -16.92
C GLY A 78 -15.24 35.26 -17.80
N GLU A 79 -15.81 36.47 -17.80
CA GLU A 79 -15.33 37.60 -18.62
C GLU A 79 -13.82 37.86 -18.41
N GLY A 80 -13.03 37.45 -19.40
CA GLY A 80 -11.57 37.65 -19.44
C GLY A 80 -10.71 36.74 -18.55
N LYS A 81 -11.28 35.86 -17.72
CA LYS A 81 -10.50 35.03 -16.79
C LYS A 81 -10.18 33.66 -17.40
N LEU A 82 -8.88 33.40 -17.59
CA LEU A 82 -8.34 32.13 -18.04
C LEU A 82 -7.67 31.39 -16.88
N GLU A 83 -7.93 30.09 -16.77
CA GLU A 83 -7.29 29.20 -15.80
C GLU A 83 -6.53 28.11 -16.55
N LYS A 84 -5.25 27.99 -16.27
CA LYS A 84 -4.39 26.93 -16.78
C LYS A 84 -4.46 25.74 -15.83
N GLN A 85 -4.76 24.56 -16.35
CA GLN A 85 -4.81 23.32 -15.60
C GLN A 85 -3.88 22.30 -16.22
N PHE A 86 -2.93 21.81 -15.45
CA PHE A 86 -2.17 20.61 -15.77
C PHE A 86 -2.84 19.44 -15.07
N ARG A 87 -3.49 18.60 -15.88
CA ARG A 87 -4.34 17.53 -15.39
C ARG A 87 -3.52 16.29 -15.10
N MET A 88 -3.92 15.58 -14.07
CA MET A 88 -3.35 14.31 -13.65
C MET A 88 -4.47 13.27 -13.59
N SER A 89 -4.21 12.10 -14.15
CA SER A 89 -5.16 10.99 -14.22
C SER A 89 -4.69 9.78 -13.41
N CYS A 90 -5.64 8.94 -13.02
CA CYS A 90 -5.35 7.66 -12.40
C CYS A 90 -4.50 6.79 -13.33
N VAL A 91 -3.51 6.09 -12.78
CA VAL A 91 -2.63 5.19 -13.54
C VAL A 91 -3.39 3.96 -14.07
N GLY A 92 -4.40 3.48 -13.34
CA GLY A 92 -5.12 2.24 -13.69
C GLY A 92 -6.28 2.39 -14.68
N CYS A 93 -7.01 3.51 -14.66
CA CYS A 93 -8.22 3.68 -15.49
C CYS A 93 -8.34 5.04 -16.19
N ASP A 94 -7.28 5.85 -16.15
CA ASP A 94 -7.20 7.15 -16.83
C ASP A 94 -8.22 8.20 -16.38
N LEU A 95 -8.95 7.92 -15.29
CA LEU A 95 -9.87 8.88 -14.69
C LEU A 95 -9.14 10.16 -14.29
N PHE A 96 -9.70 11.32 -14.63
CA PHE A 96 -9.21 12.60 -14.18
C PHE A 96 -9.41 12.77 -12.66
N VAL A 97 -8.31 12.74 -11.89
CA VAL A 97 -8.35 12.68 -10.42
C VAL A 97 -7.85 13.96 -9.75
N CYS A 98 -6.81 14.58 -10.30
CA CYS A 98 -6.16 15.75 -9.70
C CYS A 98 -5.70 16.73 -10.78
N TYR A 99 -5.47 17.98 -10.44
CA TYR A 99 -4.79 18.93 -11.32
C TYR A 99 -3.96 19.94 -10.53
N ARG A 100 -3.10 20.68 -11.23
CA ARG A 100 -2.25 21.75 -10.67
C ARG A 100 -2.19 22.96 -11.63
N SER A 101 -1.74 24.10 -11.11
CA SER A 101 -1.61 25.36 -11.88
C SER A 101 -0.28 25.47 -12.62
N GLU A 102 0.77 24.83 -12.09
CA GLU A 102 2.12 24.81 -12.68
C GLU A 102 2.42 23.49 -13.39
N GLU A 103 3.33 23.54 -14.35
CA GLU A 103 3.71 22.36 -15.14
C GLU A 103 4.52 21.37 -14.30
N ASP A 104 5.47 21.87 -13.52
CA ASP A 104 6.27 21.06 -12.63
C ASP A 104 5.51 20.80 -11.32
N LEU A 105 5.50 19.54 -10.89
CA LEU A 105 4.88 19.13 -9.63
C LEU A 105 5.63 19.72 -8.43
N GLU A 106 6.95 19.90 -8.53
CA GLU A 106 7.75 20.46 -7.43
C GLU A 106 7.44 21.94 -7.21
N LEU A 107 7.23 22.69 -8.30
CA LEU A 107 6.93 24.12 -8.26
C LEU A 107 5.48 24.44 -7.94
N ALA A 108 4.57 23.48 -8.05
CA ALA A 108 3.15 23.69 -7.76
C ALA A 108 2.89 23.67 -6.24
N PRO A 109 2.58 24.79 -5.57
CA PRO A 109 2.35 24.80 -4.12
C PRO A 109 1.03 24.09 -3.74
N PHE A 110 0.06 24.10 -4.65
CA PHE A 110 -1.26 23.53 -4.43
C PHE A 110 -1.56 22.42 -5.43
N ILE A 111 -2.13 21.33 -4.91
CA ILE A 111 -2.74 20.25 -5.68
C ILE A 111 -4.25 20.33 -5.50
N TYR A 112 -4.99 20.26 -6.59
CA TYR A 112 -6.44 20.29 -6.58
C TYR A 112 -6.97 18.88 -6.85
N VAL A 113 -7.60 18.28 -5.85
CA VAL A 113 -8.21 16.95 -5.96
C VAL A 113 -9.66 17.11 -6.42
N VAL A 114 -10.01 16.46 -7.53
CA VAL A 114 -11.36 16.54 -8.13
C VAL A 114 -12.40 15.97 -7.15
N ASP A 115 -13.49 16.71 -6.94
CA ASP A 115 -14.57 16.32 -6.02
C ASP A 115 -15.14 14.95 -6.44
N GLY A 116 -15.14 13.99 -5.52
CA GLY A 116 -15.67 12.65 -5.76
C GLY A 116 -14.80 11.73 -6.63
N ALA A 117 -13.59 12.15 -7.05
CA ALA A 117 -12.69 11.28 -7.81
C ALA A 117 -11.95 10.26 -6.95
N LEU A 118 -11.75 10.58 -5.66
CA LEU A 118 -11.06 9.73 -4.68
C LEU A 118 -11.99 9.27 -3.56
N SER A 119 -11.66 8.13 -2.96
CA SER A 119 -12.31 7.56 -1.77
C SER A 119 -11.26 7.21 -0.71
N SER A 120 -11.55 7.49 0.57
CA SER A 120 -10.72 7.07 1.73
C SER A 120 -10.88 5.58 2.05
N VAL A 121 -11.83 4.92 1.39
CA VAL A 121 -12.13 3.50 1.56
C VAL A 121 -12.09 2.88 0.17
N ALA A 122 -11.36 1.77 -0.02
CA ALA A 122 -11.34 1.06 -1.29
C ALA A 122 -12.75 0.62 -1.74
N ALA A 123 -13.70 0.53 -0.80
CA ALA A 123 -15.14 0.52 -1.01
C ALA A 123 -15.81 0.98 0.29
N GLU A 124 -16.80 1.87 0.25
CA GLU A 124 -17.73 2.07 1.39
C GLU A 124 -18.57 0.81 1.56
N THR A 125 -18.00 -0.17 2.23
CA THR A 125 -18.74 -1.30 2.74
C THR A 125 -17.98 -1.81 3.96
N ASN A 126 -18.62 -2.60 4.83
CA ASN A 126 -17.88 -3.34 5.86
C ASN A 126 -16.65 -4.03 5.23
N PRO A 127 -15.54 -4.27 5.96
CA PRO A 127 -14.43 -5.06 5.46
C PRO A 127 -14.91 -6.36 4.80
N HIS A 128 -16.02 -6.94 5.30
CA HIS A 128 -16.78 -8.09 4.78
C HIS A 128 -17.39 -7.95 3.37
N ASP A 129 -17.67 -6.74 2.93
CA ASP A 129 -18.41 -6.44 1.70
C ASP A 129 -17.50 -5.84 0.60
N ALA A 130 -16.23 -5.55 0.91
CA ALA A 130 -15.28 -5.04 -0.06
C ALA A 130 -15.04 -6.10 -1.16
N PRO A 131 -15.06 -5.74 -2.46
CA PRO A 131 -14.81 -6.71 -3.51
C PRO A 131 -13.40 -7.28 -3.36
N VAL A 132 -13.27 -8.59 -3.50
CA VAL A 132 -11.96 -9.28 -3.43
C VAL A 132 -11.08 -8.74 -4.56
N PRO A 133 -9.86 -8.24 -4.26
CA PRO A 133 -8.95 -7.72 -5.28
C PRO A 133 -8.60 -8.78 -6.33
N PRO A 134 -8.36 -8.41 -7.61
CA PRO A 134 -8.11 -9.36 -8.69
C PRO A 134 -6.82 -10.18 -8.51
N CYS A 135 -5.86 -9.70 -7.70
CA CYS A 135 -4.69 -10.48 -7.30
C CYS A 135 -5.03 -11.74 -6.49
N ILE A 136 -6.27 -11.87 -5.99
CA ILE A 136 -6.81 -13.07 -5.32
C ILE A 136 -7.92 -13.63 -6.21
N THR A 137 -7.59 -14.63 -7.01
CA THR A 137 -8.50 -15.21 -8.02
C THR A 137 -9.03 -16.57 -7.56
N GLN A 138 -10.35 -16.75 -7.57
CA GLN A 138 -10.95 -18.08 -7.41
C GLN A 138 -10.75 -18.89 -8.71
N LEU A 139 -10.12 -20.06 -8.60
CA LEU A 139 -9.94 -21.01 -9.70
C LEU A 139 -11.03 -22.10 -9.66
N GLU A 140 -11.11 -22.85 -10.76
CA GLU A 140 -11.93 -24.06 -10.84
C GLU A 140 -11.45 -25.11 -9.83
N GLY A 141 -12.36 -25.95 -9.32
CA GLY A 141 -12.04 -26.99 -8.35
C GLY A 141 -11.87 -26.53 -6.90
N GLY A 142 -12.30 -25.30 -6.57
CA GLY A 142 -12.26 -24.79 -5.20
C GLY A 142 -10.90 -24.23 -4.76
N LEU A 143 -9.95 -24.14 -5.70
CA LEU A 143 -8.62 -23.56 -5.48
C LEU A 143 -8.67 -22.03 -5.54
N VAL A 144 -7.77 -21.37 -4.83
CA VAL A 144 -7.56 -19.92 -4.90
C VAL A 144 -6.12 -19.62 -5.29
N GLN A 145 -5.92 -18.70 -6.22
CA GLN A 145 -4.61 -18.20 -6.61
C GLN A 145 -4.40 -16.79 -6.05
N VAL A 146 -3.25 -16.57 -5.41
CA VAL A 146 -2.84 -15.27 -4.87
C VAL A 146 -1.54 -14.84 -5.55
N ALA A 147 -1.54 -13.66 -6.17
CA ALA A 147 -0.34 -13.03 -6.70
C ALA A 147 0.41 -12.32 -5.56
N ILE A 148 1.65 -12.75 -5.31
CA ILE A 148 2.50 -12.22 -4.24
C ILE A 148 3.70 -11.51 -4.86
N GLU A 149 3.96 -10.29 -4.45
CA GLU A 149 5.19 -9.57 -4.78
C GLU A 149 6.11 -9.55 -3.54
N VAL A 150 7.30 -10.13 -3.68
CA VAL A 150 8.28 -10.18 -2.60
C VAL A 150 9.25 -9.01 -2.73
N GLU A 151 9.20 -8.09 -1.76
CA GLU A 151 10.17 -7.01 -1.63
C GLU A 151 11.34 -7.41 -0.73
N ASP A 152 12.56 -7.29 -1.24
CA ASP A 152 13.76 -7.40 -0.43
C ASP A 152 14.10 -6.03 0.18
N ARG A 153 13.75 -5.85 1.46
CA ARG A 153 14.16 -4.67 2.25
C ARG A 153 15.09 -5.07 3.40
N ALA A 154 15.71 -6.24 3.35
CA ALA A 154 16.61 -6.70 4.40
C ALA A 154 17.89 -5.84 4.42
N GLN A 155 17.83 -4.68 5.08
CA GLN A 155 18.98 -3.79 5.28
C GLN A 155 19.88 -4.26 6.43
N ARG A 156 19.42 -5.21 7.25
CA ARG A 156 20.15 -5.80 8.38
C ARG A 156 19.91 -7.31 8.42
N SER A 157 20.97 -8.08 8.68
CA SER A 157 20.87 -9.52 8.92
C SER A 157 19.98 -9.79 10.14
N ALA A 158 19.03 -10.72 10.08
CA ALA A 158 18.40 -11.23 11.30
C ALA A 158 19.48 -11.77 12.22
N VAL A 159 19.53 -11.24 13.44
CA VAL A 159 20.42 -11.77 14.47
C VAL A 159 19.73 -12.93 15.15
N THR A 160 20.01 -14.15 14.70
CA THR A 160 19.62 -15.38 15.42
C THR A 160 20.48 -15.52 16.68
N THR A 161 20.06 -14.95 17.81
CA THR A 161 20.66 -15.28 19.11
C THR A 161 19.95 -16.46 19.74
N TYR A 162 20.64 -17.61 19.80
CA TYR A 162 20.22 -18.80 20.53
C TYR A 162 20.46 -18.60 22.03
N TRP A 163 19.39 -18.68 22.84
CA TRP A 163 19.43 -18.95 24.27
C TRP A 163 18.46 -20.11 24.57
N PRO A 164 18.75 -20.98 25.53
CA PRO A 164 18.41 -22.40 25.46
C PRO A 164 16.90 -22.60 25.66
N ASN A 165 16.30 -23.29 24.69
CA ASN A 165 15.00 -23.97 24.77
C ASN A 165 13.71 -23.22 24.41
N ASN A 166 13.76 -22.06 23.74
CA ASN A 166 12.58 -21.53 23.03
C ASN A 166 12.99 -20.97 21.66
N ILE A 167 12.47 -21.57 20.59
CA ILE A 167 12.67 -21.06 19.23
C ILE A 167 11.88 -19.75 19.10
N VAL A 168 12.56 -18.62 19.17
CA VAL A 168 12.01 -17.32 18.77
C VAL A 168 12.29 -17.17 17.28
N VAL A 169 11.30 -17.50 16.44
CA VAL A 169 11.38 -17.23 15.00
C VAL A 169 11.33 -15.70 14.84
N ILE A 170 12.47 -15.09 14.51
CA ILE A 170 12.50 -13.71 14.02
C ILE A 170 11.61 -13.69 12.78
N GLN A 171 10.59 -12.84 12.77
CA GLN A 171 9.61 -12.79 11.70
C GLN A 171 10.30 -12.40 10.38
N LEU A 172 10.69 -13.42 9.60
CA LEU A 172 11.52 -13.28 8.40
C LEU A 172 10.78 -12.55 7.26
N PHE A 173 9.44 -12.62 7.27
CA PHE A 173 8.56 -11.98 6.31
C PHE A 173 7.47 -11.18 7.02
N VAL A 174 7.09 -10.05 6.43
CA VAL A 174 6.01 -9.17 6.92
C VAL A 174 5.06 -8.87 5.76
N LEU A 175 3.75 -9.02 5.98
CA LEU A 175 2.74 -8.55 5.04
C LEU A 175 2.70 -7.02 5.08
N SER A 176 3.00 -6.38 3.95
CA SER A 176 3.13 -4.92 3.84
C SER A 176 1.92 -4.27 3.17
N GLY A 177 0.99 -5.05 2.64
CA GLY A 177 -0.26 -4.55 2.09
C GLY A 177 -0.88 -5.50 1.06
N VAL A 178 -2.16 -5.28 0.78
CA VAL A 178 -2.91 -5.97 -0.28
C VAL A 178 -3.35 -4.92 -1.29
N ASN A 179 -2.80 -5.00 -2.52
CA ASN A 179 -3.13 -4.10 -3.63
C ASN A 179 -4.02 -4.83 -4.65
N ALA A 180 -4.48 -4.10 -5.68
CA ALA A 180 -5.21 -4.70 -6.79
C ALA A 180 -4.36 -5.73 -7.56
N ASP A 181 -3.07 -5.45 -7.75
CA ASP A 181 -2.17 -6.24 -8.59
C ASP A 181 -1.40 -7.32 -7.81
N ASP A 182 -1.07 -7.06 -6.54
CA ASP A 182 -0.24 -7.95 -5.71
C ASP A 182 -0.56 -7.87 -4.20
N VAL A 183 -0.30 -8.97 -3.52
CA VAL A 183 -0.10 -9.03 -2.06
C VAL A 183 1.38 -8.82 -1.79
N ARG A 184 1.72 -7.73 -1.10
CA ARG A 184 3.11 -7.34 -0.86
C ARG A 184 3.65 -7.99 0.39
N VAL A 185 4.73 -8.75 0.25
CA VAL A 185 5.44 -9.36 1.36
C VAL A 185 6.87 -8.83 1.39
N THR A 186 7.28 -8.25 2.51
CA THR A 186 8.63 -7.75 2.72
C THR A 186 9.48 -8.78 3.44
N VAL A 187 10.67 -9.05 2.93
CA VAL A 187 11.72 -9.83 3.59
C VAL A 187 12.35 -8.95 4.67
N ALA A 188 12.06 -9.24 5.93
CA ALA A 188 12.61 -8.54 7.09
C ALA A 188 14.02 -9.04 7.46
N ALA A 189 14.40 -10.22 6.98
CA ALA A 189 15.74 -10.75 7.14
C ALA A 189 16.10 -11.76 6.05
N PRO A 190 17.40 -11.86 5.68
CA PRO A 190 17.82 -12.70 4.58
C PRO A 190 17.58 -14.18 4.89
N ALA A 191 16.87 -14.85 3.98
CA ALA A 191 16.69 -16.29 3.98
C ALA A 191 18.04 -17.03 3.92
N ALA A 192 18.10 -18.22 4.52
CA ALA A 192 19.20 -19.13 4.25
C ALA A 192 19.24 -19.47 2.74
N ARG A 193 20.44 -19.71 2.20
CA ARG A 193 20.67 -19.82 0.76
C ARG A 193 19.81 -20.94 0.15
N GLY A 194 18.77 -20.56 -0.59
CA GLY A 194 17.85 -21.50 -1.26
C GLY A 194 16.57 -21.81 -0.49
N GLU A 195 16.37 -21.25 0.70
CA GLU A 195 15.22 -21.56 1.58
C GLU A 195 14.08 -20.54 1.49
N ALA A 196 14.28 -19.43 0.77
CA ALA A 196 13.32 -18.31 0.70
C ALA A 196 11.89 -18.72 0.27
N ASN A 197 11.75 -19.68 -0.65
CA ASN A 197 10.43 -20.16 -1.08
C ASN A 197 9.73 -20.97 0.01
N SER A 198 10.48 -21.81 0.73
CA SER A 198 9.96 -22.66 1.79
C SER A 198 9.54 -21.82 3.00
N GLU A 199 10.38 -20.86 3.38
CA GLU A 199 10.08 -19.93 4.47
C GLU A 199 8.90 -19.00 4.14
N LEU A 200 8.78 -18.54 2.87
CA LEU A 200 7.60 -17.80 2.43
C LEU A 200 6.33 -18.64 2.52
N LEU A 201 6.40 -19.92 2.14
CA LEU A 201 5.26 -20.83 2.23
C LEU A 201 4.85 -21.09 3.69
N GLU A 202 5.81 -21.27 4.59
CA GLU A 202 5.57 -21.38 6.03
C GLU A 202 4.94 -20.11 6.62
N PHE A 203 5.44 -18.94 6.21
CA PHE A 203 4.89 -17.66 6.62
C PHE A 203 3.42 -17.51 6.17
N MET A 204 3.13 -17.78 4.89
CA MET A 204 1.76 -17.72 4.37
C MET A 204 0.85 -18.76 5.04
N GLY A 205 1.38 -19.94 5.40
CA GLY A 205 0.64 -20.93 6.18
C GLY A 205 0.22 -20.44 7.56
N LYS A 206 1.10 -19.72 8.25
CA LYS A 206 0.79 -19.07 9.54
C LYS A 206 -0.26 -17.98 9.38
N VAL A 207 -0.12 -17.12 8.37
CA VAL A 207 -1.08 -16.04 8.06
C VAL A 207 -2.46 -16.60 7.74
N LEU A 208 -2.54 -17.60 6.85
CA LEU A 208 -3.82 -18.14 6.40
C LEU A 208 -4.40 -19.17 7.37
N GLY A 209 -3.61 -19.67 8.32
CA GLY A 209 -3.99 -20.76 9.22
C GLY A 209 -4.11 -22.11 8.50
N LEU A 210 -3.26 -22.35 7.50
CA LEU A 210 -3.28 -23.53 6.64
C LEU A 210 -2.03 -24.39 6.84
N ARG A 211 -2.18 -25.68 6.57
CA ARG A 211 -1.06 -26.62 6.53
C ARG A 211 -0.28 -26.43 5.22
N LEU A 212 1.02 -26.71 5.24
CA LEU A 212 1.89 -26.66 4.06
C LEU A 212 1.37 -27.51 2.89
N THR A 213 0.65 -28.61 3.18
CA THR A 213 0.06 -29.48 2.15
C THR A 213 -1.11 -28.84 1.41
N GLN A 214 -1.74 -27.82 1.97
CA GLN A 214 -2.90 -27.12 1.39
C GLN A 214 -2.47 -25.90 0.57
N MET A 215 -1.17 -25.74 0.33
CA MET A 215 -0.63 -24.59 -0.40
C MET A 215 0.52 -25.01 -1.30
N THR A 216 0.59 -24.38 -2.47
CA THR A 216 1.70 -24.58 -3.40
C THR A 216 2.20 -23.22 -3.88
N LEU A 217 3.52 -23.02 -3.85
CA LEU A 217 4.14 -21.81 -4.37
C LEU A 217 4.70 -22.05 -5.78
N GLN A 218 4.25 -21.24 -6.74
CA GLN A 218 4.70 -21.25 -8.12
C GLN A 218 5.46 -19.96 -8.48
N ARG A 219 6.24 -20.01 -9.56
CA ARG A 219 6.93 -18.83 -10.10
C ARG A 219 5.91 -17.86 -10.71
N GLY A 220 6.02 -16.57 -10.39
CA GLY A 220 5.23 -15.53 -11.04
C GLY A 220 5.87 -14.97 -12.30
N TRP A 221 5.42 -13.77 -12.71
CA TRP A 221 5.85 -13.12 -13.97
C TRP A 221 7.30 -12.63 -13.98
N ASN A 222 7.88 -12.34 -12.81
CA ASN A 222 9.25 -11.89 -12.67
C ASN A 222 9.94 -12.61 -11.49
N ASN A 223 11.16 -12.20 -11.14
CA ASN A 223 11.95 -12.87 -10.09
C ASN A 223 11.48 -12.57 -8.66
N LYS A 224 10.68 -11.51 -8.47
CA LYS A 224 10.09 -11.07 -7.21
C LYS A 224 8.64 -11.52 -7.06
N SER A 225 7.94 -11.78 -8.17
CA SER A 225 6.57 -12.28 -8.15
C SER A 225 6.48 -13.79 -7.94
N LYS A 226 5.53 -14.21 -7.12
CA LYS A 226 5.17 -15.61 -6.87
C LYS A 226 3.65 -15.79 -7.00
N LEU A 227 3.22 -16.98 -7.36
CA LEU A 227 1.80 -17.35 -7.37
C LEU A 227 1.58 -18.40 -6.29
N LEU A 228 0.82 -18.06 -5.26
CA LEU A 228 0.43 -18.98 -4.20
C LEU A 228 -0.92 -19.60 -4.55
N ILE A 229 -0.95 -20.92 -4.69
CA ILE A 229 -2.18 -21.69 -4.83
C ILE A 229 -2.59 -22.19 -3.45
N VAL A 230 -3.85 -22.02 -3.10
CA VAL A 230 -4.43 -22.32 -1.80
C VAL A 230 -5.65 -23.23 -1.97
N GLU A 231 -5.76 -24.24 -1.11
CA GLU A 231 -6.91 -25.14 -1.03
C GLU A 231 -7.79 -24.83 0.20
N ASP A 232 -9.03 -25.33 0.19
CA ASP A 232 -9.99 -25.29 1.31
C ASP A 232 -10.41 -23.90 1.81
N LEU A 233 -10.00 -22.82 1.15
CA LEU A 233 -10.46 -21.45 1.41
C LEU A 233 -11.05 -20.83 0.14
N SER A 234 -12.11 -20.04 0.31
CA SER A 234 -12.61 -19.15 -0.75
C SER A 234 -11.72 -17.92 -0.90
N ALA A 235 -11.74 -17.31 -2.09
CA ALA A 235 -11.01 -16.06 -2.36
C ALA A 235 -11.32 -14.96 -1.33
N ARG A 236 -12.56 -14.92 -0.85
CA ARG A 236 -13.02 -13.99 0.19
C ARG A 236 -12.38 -14.26 1.54
N GLN A 237 -12.35 -15.52 1.99
CA GLN A 237 -11.73 -15.90 3.27
C GLN A 237 -10.22 -15.66 3.25
N VAL A 238 -9.56 -15.91 2.11
CA VAL A 238 -8.15 -15.58 1.93
C VAL A 238 -7.94 -14.07 2.08
N TYR A 239 -8.76 -13.25 1.42
CA TYR A 239 -8.65 -11.80 1.51
C TYR A 239 -8.83 -11.27 2.95
N GLU A 240 -9.82 -11.76 3.69
CA GLU A 240 -10.06 -11.36 5.08
C GLU A 240 -8.86 -11.67 5.98
N LYS A 241 -8.32 -12.89 5.89
CA LYS A 241 -7.14 -13.31 6.66
C LYS A 241 -5.90 -12.50 6.31
N LEU A 242 -5.72 -12.13 5.05
CA LEU A 242 -4.62 -11.27 4.63
C LEU A 242 -4.76 -9.87 5.23
N LEU A 243 -5.97 -9.28 5.20
CA LEU A 243 -6.23 -7.96 5.78
C LEU A 243 -5.99 -7.92 7.29
N GLU A 244 -6.41 -8.95 8.02
CA GLU A 244 -6.15 -9.06 9.47
C GLU A 244 -4.66 -9.15 9.81
N ALA A 245 -3.85 -9.69 8.90
CA ALA A 245 -2.41 -9.89 9.08
C ALA A 245 -1.56 -8.72 8.56
N VAL A 246 -2.14 -7.74 7.86
CA VAL A 246 -1.44 -6.48 7.53
C VAL A 246 -1.30 -5.69 8.83
N GLN A 247 -0.09 -5.58 9.35
CA GLN A 247 0.20 -4.71 10.49
C GLN A 247 0.12 -3.24 10.04
N PRO A 248 -0.48 -2.34 10.85
CA PRO A 248 -0.37 -0.90 10.63
C PRO A 248 1.08 -0.40 10.77
#